data_AF-A0A554JUC7-F1
#
_entry.id   AF-A0A554JUC7-F1
#
_cell.length_a   1.000
_cell.length_b   1.000
_cell.length_c   1.000
_cell.angle_alpha   90.00
_cell.angle_beta   90.00
_cell.angle_gamma   90.00
#
_symmetry.space_group_name_H-M   'P 1'
#
loop_
_entity.id
_entity.type
_entity.pdbx_description
1 polymer ?
#
loop_
_entity_poly.entity_id
_entity_poly.type
_entity_poly.pdbx_seq_one_letter_code
_entity_poly.pdbx_strand_id
1 'polypeptide(L)'
;MLILAVYTKPAALYLVVFPVLFLIFAKREYLRAAIFAMIFVLALVPWMARNASLGGSFVMTSDDTGNICGWTLHGVLATKYGVDPTDWTTTWNLPEFLQAKEKCTSSFAALRLFFTEYPTAFLKTMTLSSLSLLTNDGYSVFFEKSQNEQIKPHHNFLTPAVFAMRDAGSTLSAALREFSAWELGIILGGKFFWTAVFFMAMMGSILVLRLRYNGVQGLFILCIALYFISVTIFVTAYGAGARLRYPITPYMIILAAFGMKWFYEKARKSSSDVHS
;
A
#
# COMPACT_ATOMS: atom_id res chain seq x y z
N MET A 1 -21.28 -8.32 1.20
CA MET A 1 -20.09 -7.75 1.88
C MET A 1 -19.24 -6.88 0.96
N LEU A 2 -18.82 -7.34 -0.24
CA LEU A 2 -17.97 -6.53 -1.12
C LEU A 2 -18.59 -5.18 -1.52
N ILE A 3 -19.88 -5.15 -1.87
CA ILE A 3 -20.61 -3.90 -2.18
C ILE A 3 -20.51 -2.90 -1.03
N LEU A 4 -20.73 -3.33 0.22
CA LEU A 4 -20.59 -2.47 1.41
C LEU A 4 -19.16 -1.95 1.58
N ALA A 5 -18.15 -2.77 1.27
CA ALA A 5 -16.75 -2.34 1.30
C ALA A 5 -16.48 -1.25 0.25
N VAL A 6 -17.08 -1.34 -0.94
CA VAL A 6 -16.95 -0.33 -2.00
C VAL A 6 -17.58 1.01 -1.59
N TYR A 7 -18.74 0.96 -0.95
CA TYR A 7 -19.41 2.15 -0.41
C TYR A 7 -18.63 2.83 0.71
N THR A 8 -17.85 2.09 1.49
CA THR A 8 -17.02 2.65 2.57
C THR A 8 -15.67 3.13 2.07
N LYS A 9 -15.04 2.42 1.12
CA LYS A 9 -13.78 2.81 0.48
C LYS A 9 -13.79 2.46 -1.01
N PRO A 10 -13.76 3.44 -1.92
CA PRO A 10 -13.76 3.20 -3.36
C PRO A 10 -12.58 2.33 -3.84
N ALA A 11 -11.47 2.28 -3.09
CA ALA A 11 -10.36 1.37 -3.36
C ALA A 11 -10.77 -0.13 -3.35
N ALA A 12 -11.91 -0.51 -2.79
CA ALA A 12 -12.43 -1.87 -2.88
C ALA A 12 -13.15 -2.16 -4.23
N LEU A 13 -13.38 -1.15 -5.07
CA LEU A 13 -14.12 -1.28 -6.33
C LEU A 13 -13.53 -2.37 -7.23
N TYR A 14 -12.23 -2.29 -7.50
CA TYR A 14 -11.59 -3.21 -8.44
C TYR A 14 -11.29 -4.59 -7.83
N LEU A 15 -11.55 -4.81 -6.53
CA LEU A 15 -11.49 -6.16 -5.95
C LEU A 15 -12.49 -7.10 -6.60
N VAL A 16 -13.59 -6.61 -7.18
CA VAL A 16 -14.60 -7.41 -7.87
C VAL A 16 -14.01 -8.27 -8.99
N VAL A 17 -12.89 -7.83 -9.57
CA VAL A 17 -12.18 -8.56 -10.64
C VAL A 17 -11.70 -9.92 -10.15
N PHE A 18 -11.14 -10.02 -8.94
CA PHE A 18 -10.60 -11.29 -8.44
C PHE A 18 -11.64 -12.40 -8.24
N PRO A 19 -12.77 -12.21 -7.54
CA PRO A 19 -13.79 -13.24 -7.41
C PRO A 19 -14.43 -13.58 -8.76
N VAL A 20 -14.59 -12.61 -9.67
CA VAL A 20 -15.08 -12.87 -11.04
C VAL A 20 -14.10 -13.77 -11.80
N LEU A 21 -12.81 -13.43 -11.84
CA LEU A 21 -11.78 -14.24 -12.47
C LEU A 21 -11.67 -15.62 -11.81
N PHE A 22 -11.79 -15.70 -10.48
CA PHE A 22 -11.79 -16.98 -9.76
C PHE A 22 -12.97 -17.87 -10.17
N LEU A 23 -14.20 -17.31 -10.22
CA LEU A 23 -15.37 -18.06 -10.66
C LEU A 23 -15.24 -18.54 -12.11
N ILE A 24 -14.72 -17.71 -13.00
CA ILE A 24 -14.51 -18.03 -14.42
C ILE A 24 -13.43 -19.10 -14.59
N PHE A 25 -12.22 -18.86 -14.09
CA PHE A 25 -11.05 -19.68 -14.43
C PHE A 25 -10.85 -20.86 -13.48
N ALA A 26 -11.13 -20.70 -12.19
CA ALA A 26 -10.94 -21.77 -11.21
C ALA A 26 -12.17 -22.68 -11.08
N LYS A 27 -13.38 -22.12 -11.22
CA LYS A 27 -14.64 -22.86 -11.02
C LYS A 27 -15.41 -23.12 -12.32
N ARG A 28 -15.12 -22.39 -13.41
CA ARG A 28 -15.87 -22.44 -14.69
C ARG A 28 -17.35 -22.13 -14.53
N GLU A 29 -17.70 -21.30 -13.55
CA GLU A 29 -19.07 -20.92 -13.21
C GLU A 29 -19.46 -19.59 -13.88
N TYR A 30 -19.48 -19.56 -15.22
CA TYR A 30 -19.68 -18.32 -16.00
C TYR A 30 -20.98 -17.59 -15.67
N LEU A 31 -22.10 -18.33 -15.51
CA LEU A 31 -23.39 -17.73 -15.18
C LEU A 31 -23.37 -17.05 -13.81
N ARG A 32 -22.76 -17.69 -12.80
CA ARG A 32 -22.64 -17.11 -11.45
C ARG A 32 -21.69 -15.91 -11.45
N ALA A 33 -20.60 -15.96 -12.23
CA ALA A 33 -19.71 -14.82 -12.41
C ALA A 33 -20.44 -13.63 -13.05
N ALA A 34 -21.26 -13.88 -14.09
CA ALA A 34 -22.06 -12.86 -14.76
C ALA A 34 -23.13 -12.27 -13.82
N ILE A 35 -23.88 -13.11 -13.10
CA ILE A 35 -24.86 -12.66 -12.10
C ILE A 35 -24.19 -11.83 -11.00
N PHE A 36 -23.04 -12.29 -10.48
CA PHE A 36 -22.29 -11.56 -9.46
C PHE A 36 -21.83 -10.19 -9.97
N ALA A 37 -21.23 -10.12 -11.15
CA ALA A 37 -20.81 -8.87 -11.77
C ALA A 37 -22.00 -7.93 -12.04
N MET A 38 -23.12 -8.46 -12.53
CA MET A 38 -24.34 -7.69 -12.78
C MET A 38 -24.91 -7.10 -11.49
N ILE A 39 -25.09 -7.92 -10.44
CA ILE A 39 -25.57 -7.45 -9.13
C ILE A 39 -24.61 -6.38 -8.58
N PHE A 40 -23.31 -6.59 -8.71
CA PHE A 40 -22.31 -5.64 -8.26
C PHE A 40 -22.43 -4.29 -9.01
N VAL A 41 -22.50 -4.30 -10.34
CA VAL A 41 -22.66 -3.07 -11.14
C VAL A 41 -23.96 -2.36 -10.82
N LEU A 42 -25.09 -3.09 -10.80
CA LEU A 42 -26.41 -2.53 -10.47
C LEU A 42 -26.41 -1.88 -9.08
N ALA A 43 -25.70 -2.48 -8.11
CA ALA A 43 -25.58 -1.92 -6.78
C ALA A 43 -24.76 -0.62 -6.72
N LEU A 44 -23.91 -0.31 -7.71
CA LEU A 44 -23.15 0.94 -7.79
C LEU A 44 -23.86 2.06 -8.56
N VAL A 45 -24.87 1.71 -9.37
CA VAL A 45 -25.63 2.68 -10.18
C VAL A 45 -26.18 3.85 -9.36
N PRO A 46 -26.76 3.68 -8.15
CA PRO A 46 -27.28 4.81 -7.38
C PRO A 46 -26.20 5.85 -7.04
N TRP A 47 -24.99 5.41 -6.70
CA TRP A 47 -23.87 6.30 -6.40
C TRP A 47 -23.33 6.99 -7.65
N MET A 48 -23.17 6.24 -8.74
CA MET A 48 -22.73 6.80 -10.02
C MET A 48 -23.74 7.82 -10.57
N ALA A 49 -25.04 7.56 -10.42
CA ALA A 49 -26.10 8.49 -10.77
C ALA A 49 -26.05 9.77 -9.91
N ARG A 50 -25.81 9.64 -8.60
CA ARG A 50 -25.56 10.79 -7.71
C ARG A 50 -24.32 11.59 -8.16
N ASN A 51 -23.23 10.93 -8.51
CA ASN A 51 -22.02 11.63 -8.98
C ASN A 51 -22.25 12.30 -10.34
N ALA A 52 -23.09 11.72 -11.20
CA ALA A 52 -23.50 12.37 -12.44
C ALA A 52 -24.36 13.62 -12.18
N SER A 53 -25.30 13.57 -11.23
CA SER A 53 -26.16 14.72 -10.94
C SER A 53 -25.45 15.86 -10.20
N LEU A 54 -24.49 15.54 -9.31
CA LEU A 54 -23.77 16.54 -8.51
C LEU A 54 -22.45 17.00 -9.14
N GLY A 55 -21.72 16.08 -9.77
CA GLY A 55 -20.36 16.30 -10.30
C GLY A 55 -20.27 16.18 -11.82
N GLY A 56 -21.40 16.01 -12.52
CA GLY A 56 -21.46 15.95 -13.98
C GLY A 56 -20.84 14.69 -14.60
N SER A 57 -20.41 13.70 -13.80
CA SER A 57 -19.71 12.50 -14.28
C SER A 57 -20.29 11.22 -13.70
N PHE A 58 -20.65 10.26 -14.57
CA PHE A 58 -21.14 8.94 -14.17
C PHE A 58 -19.97 8.00 -13.82
N VAL A 59 -19.32 8.28 -12.69
CA VAL A 59 -18.14 7.55 -12.21
C VAL A 59 -18.31 7.15 -10.75
N MET A 60 -17.63 6.07 -10.33
CA MET A 60 -17.68 5.62 -8.93
C MET A 60 -16.84 6.51 -8.00
N THR A 61 -15.70 6.98 -8.51
CA THR A 61 -14.72 7.82 -7.81
C THR A 61 -14.30 8.92 -8.76
N SER A 62 -14.30 10.15 -8.27
CA SER A 62 -13.88 11.33 -9.04
C SER A 62 -12.42 11.72 -8.76
N ASP A 63 -11.74 11.03 -7.84
CA ASP A 63 -10.48 11.50 -7.26
C ASP A 63 -9.28 10.56 -7.48
N ASP A 64 -9.45 9.47 -8.24
CA ASP A 64 -8.34 8.55 -8.52
C ASP A 64 -7.22 9.26 -9.29
N THR A 65 -7.60 10.07 -10.30
CA THR A 65 -6.66 10.88 -11.08
C THR A 65 -6.09 12.02 -10.23
N GLY A 66 -6.92 12.68 -9.41
CA GLY A 66 -6.46 13.74 -8.50
C GLY A 66 -5.38 13.25 -7.53
N ASN A 67 -5.57 12.06 -6.97
CA ASN A 67 -4.62 11.48 -6.03
C ASN A 67 -3.29 11.07 -6.69
N ILE A 68 -3.32 10.33 -7.81
CA ILE A 68 -2.07 9.94 -8.49
C ILE A 68 -1.32 11.16 -9.07
N CYS A 69 -2.04 12.13 -9.63
CA CYS A 69 -1.47 13.38 -10.16
C CYS A 69 -1.09 14.39 -9.09
N GLY A 70 -1.54 14.18 -7.85
CA GLY A 70 -1.20 14.98 -6.68
C GLY A 70 -0.15 14.29 -5.82
N TRP A 71 -0.58 13.34 -5.00
CA TRP A 71 0.25 12.63 -4.01
C TRP A 71 1.41 11.87 -4.66
N THR A 72 1.16 11.13 -5.73
CA THR A 72 2.22 10.33 -6.35
C THR A 72 3.19 11.20 -7.12
N LEU A 73 2.71 12.18 -7.89
CA LEU A 73 3.59 13.17 -8.53
C LEU A 73 4.44 13.93 -7.49
N HIS A 74 3.85 14.35 -6.37
CA HIS A 74 4.55 14.97 -5.25
C HIS A 74 5.66 14.06 -4.72
N GLY A 75 5.35 12.80 -4.38
CA GLY A 75 6.33 11.84 -3.87
C GLY A 75 7.46 11.54 -4.85
N VAL A 76 7.15 11.47 -6.14
CA VAL A 76 8.14 11.28 -7.22
C VAL A 76 9.09 12.47 -7.30
N LEU A 77 8.56 13.70 -7.32
CA LEU A 77 9.39 14.90 -7.38
C LEU A 77 10.16 15.13 -6.08
N ALA A 78 9.57 14.86 -4.92
CA ALA A 78 10.26 14.90 -3.64
C ALA A 78 11.46 13.93 -3.63
N THR A 79 11.29 12.72 -4.16
CA THR A 79 12.39 11.75 -4.33
C THR A 79 13.45 12.21 -5.32
N LYS A 80 13.03 12.82 -6.44
CA LYS A 80 13.94 13.34 -7.48
C LYS A 80 14.85 14.44 -6.91
N TYR A 81 14.27 15.39 -6.19
CA TYR A 81 15.00 16.51 -5.60
C TYR A 81 15.65 16.17 -4.26
N GLY A 82 15.23 15.07 -3.64
CA GLY A 82 15.68 14.63 -2.33
C GLY A 82 15.27 15.60 -1.22
N VAL A 83 14.05 16.11 -1.32
CA VAL A 83 13.39 16.99 -0.34
C VAL A 83 12.38 16.21 0.48
N ASP A 84 11.85 16.85 1.52
CA ASP A 84 10.89 16.25 2.45
C ASP A 84 9.57 15.85 1.73
N PRO A 85 9.21 14.56 1.69
CA PRO A 85 7.99 14.09 1.02
C PRO A 85 6.71 14.31 1.86
N THR A 86 6.82 14.90 3.05
CA THR A 86 5.68 15.29 3.88
C THR A 86 5.33 16.76 3.72
N ASP A 87 6.30 17.57 3.31
CA ASP A 87 6.13 18.99 3.07
C ASP A 87 5.80 19.25 1.60
N TRP A 88 4.50 19.39 1.33
CA TRP A 88 3.99 19.75 0.01
C TRP A 88 4.60 21.03 -0.53
N THR A 89 4.97 21.98 0.35
CA THR A 89 5.45 23.31 -0.04
C THR A 89 6.72 23.26 -0.88
N THR A 90 7.53 22.22 -0.69
CA THR A 90 8.81 22.00 -1.39
C THR A 90 8.66 21.65 -2.86
N THR A 91 7.47 21.23 -3.31
CA THR A 91 7.28 20.71 -4.69
C THR A 91 6.07 21.26 -5.42
N TRP A 92 4.95 21.56 -4.74
CA TRP A 92 3.70 21.94 -5.42
C TRP A 92 3.82 23.23 -6.26
N ASN A 93 4.71 24.14 -5.84
CA ASN A 93 5.01 25.40 -6.53
C ASN A 93 6.11 25.28 -7.59
N LEU A 94 6.74 24.10 -7.73
CA LEU A 94 7.75 23.92 -8.77
C LEU A 94 7.09 24.03 -10.15
N PRO A 95 7.68 24.79 -11.09
CA PRO A 95 7.17 24.85 -12.46
C PRO A 95 7.04 23.45 -13.08
N GLU A 96 7.96 22.55 -12.77
CA GLU A 96 7.91 21.15 -13.21
C GLU A 96 6.69 20.40 -12.66
N PHE A 97 6.29 20.62 -11.40
CA PHE A 97 5.10 19.99 -10.83
C PHE A 97 3.85 20.45 -11.57
N LEU A 98 3.72 21.76 -11.83
CA LEU A 98 2.57 22.33 -12.54
C LEU A 98 2.48 21.77 -13.97
N GLN A 99 3.58 21.76 -14.71
CA GLN A 99 3.64 21.20 -16.08
C GLN A 99 3.35 19.70 -16.11
N ALA A 100 3.91 18.92 -15.20
CA ALA A 100 3.65 17.49 -15.10
C ALA A 100 2.18 17.22 -14.75
N LYS A 101 1.59 18.03 -13.86
CA LYS A 101 0.17 17.93 -13.47
C LYS A 101 -0.77 18.23 -14.64
N GLU A 102 -0.45 19.19 -15.50
CA GLU A 102 -1.22 19.46 -16.73
C GLU A 102 -1.22 18.28 -17.70
N LYS A 103 -0.09 17.57 -17.84
CA LYS A 103 -0.01 16.32 -18.63
C LYS A 103 -0.80 15.16 -18.00
N CYS A 104 -1.08 15.24 -16.70
CA CYS A 104 -1.67 14.19 -15.89
C CYS A 104 -3.21 14.21 -15.97
N THR A 105 -3.74 13.90 -17.17
CA THR A 105 -5.18 13.95 -17.46
C THR A 105 -5.96 12.70 -17.03
N SER A 106 -5.25 11.61 -16.73
CA SER A 106 -5.83 10.33 -16.30
C SER A 106 -4.79 9.50 -15.55
N SER A 107 -5.21 8.49 -14.80
CA SER A 107 -4.30 7.57 -14.11
C SER A 107 -3.33 6.85 -15.07
N PHE A 108 -3.77 6.53 -16.29
CA PHE A 108 -2.90 5.92 -17.30
C PHE A 108 -1.87 6.92 -17.86
N ALA A 109 -2.29 8.16 -18.13
CA ALA A 109 -1.37 9.22 -18.54
C ALA A 109 -0.34 9.52 -17.44
N ALA A 110 -0.76 9.50 -16.16
CA ALA A 110 0.11 9.64 -15.00
C ALA A 110 1.18 8.54 -14.94
N LEU A 111 0.76 7.26 -15.05
CA LEU A 111 1.70 6.15 -15.04
C LEU A 111 2.68 6.23 -16.23
N ARG A 112 2.18 6.52 -17.43
CA ARG A 112 3.04 6.73 -18.60
C ARG A 112 4.06 7.82 -18.34
N LEU A 113 3.62 8.98 -17.86
CA LEU A 113 4.48 10.11 -17.49
C LEU A 113 5.57 9.69 -16.50
N PHE A 114 5.22 8.97 -15.43
CA PHE A 114 6.18 8.53 -14.43
C PHE A 114 7.20 7.53 -14.98
N PHE A 115 6.78 6.60 -15.84
CA PHE A 115 7.69 5.63 -16.47
C PHE A 115 8.58 6.25 -17.55
N THR A 116 8.14 7.31 -18.23
CA THR A 116 8.92 7.94 -19.32
C THR A 116 9.78 9.11 -18.85
N GLU A 117 9.23 10.00 -18.04
CA GLU A 117 9.91 11.24 -17.62
C GLU A 117 10.59 11.11 -16.25
N TYR A 118 10.12 10.20 -15.38
CA TYR A 118 10.60 10.05 -14.00
C TYR A 118 10.95 8.60 -13.57
N PRO A 119 11.49 7.72 -14.43
CA PRO A 119 11.53 6.27 -14.16
C PRO A 119 12.26 5.90 -12.87
N THR A 120 13.42 6.50 -12.61
CA THR A 120 14.26 6.19 -11.44
C THR A 120 13.64 6.71 -10.15
N ALA A 121 13.17 7.97 -10.14
CA ALA A 121 12.49 8.57 -9.00
C ALA A 121 11.18 7.84 -8.68
N PHE A 122 10.43 7.45 -9.71
CA PHE A 122 9.21 6.68 -9.57
C PHE A 122 9.47 5.31 -8.96
N LEU A 123 10.40 4.53 -9.51
CA LEU A 123 10.75 3.22 -8.97
C LEU A 123 11.19 3.32 -7.50
N LYS A 124 12.07 4.27 -7.18
CA LYS A 124 12.52 4.52 -5.80
C LYS A 124 11.35 4.90 -4.88
N THR A 125 10.44 5.76 -5.35
CA THR A 125 9.23 6.15 -4.61
C THR A 125 8.34 4.95 -4.30
N MET A 126 8.04 4.13 -5.32
CA MET A 126 7.22 2.94 -5.17
C MET A 126 7.86 1.93 -4.22
N THR A 127 9.17 1.69 -4.31
CA THR A 127 9.89 0.77 -3.41
C THR A 127 9.89 1.27 -1.97
N LEU A 128 10.29 2.52 -1.73
CA LEU A 128 10.35 3.07 -0.37
C LEU A 128 8.96 3.21 0.25
N SER A 129 7.95 3.60 -0.53
CA SER A 129 6.56 3.64 -0.09
C SER A 129 6.02 2.24 0.23
N SER A 130 6.31 1.23 -0.62
CA SER A 130 5.94 -0.17 -0.35
C SER A 130 6.50 -0.66 0.97
N LEU A 131 7.81 -0.47 1.17
CA LEU A 131 8.49 -0.90 2.39
C LEU A 131 7.94 -0.15 3.60
N SER A 132 7.69 1.16 3.46
CA SER A 132 7.08 1.96 4.53
C SER A 132 5.69 1.44 4.86
N LEU A 133 4.79 1.29 3.90
CA LEU A 133 3.44 0.76 4.12
C LEU A 133 3.48 -0.60 4.84
N LEU A 134 4.36 -1.51 4.41
CA LEU A 134 4.39 -2.88 4.91
C LEU A 134 5.08 -3.02 6.28
N THR A 135 6.04 -2.15 6.60
CA THR A 135 6.84 -2.22 7.83
C THR A 135 6.54 -1.14 8.86
N ASN A 136 5.68 -0.15 8.55
CA ASN A 136 5.31 0.91 9.48
C ASN A 136 4.63 0.30 10.72
N ASP A 137 5.01 0.77 11.90
CA ASP A 137 4.47 0.31 13.17
C ASP A 137 3.07 0.86 13.46
N GLY A 138 2.80 2.10 13.03
CA GLY A 138 1.56 2.83 13.33
C GLY A 138 1.42 3.31 14.78
N TYR A 139 2.38 3.00 15.65
CA TYR A 139 2.37 3.42 17.05
C TYR A 139 2.97 4.80 17.25
N SER A 140 3.86 5.25 16.35
CA SER A 140 4.43 6.60 16.38
C SER A 140 3.38 7.72 16.41
N VAL A 141 2.19 7.49 15.84
CA VAL A 141 1.04 8.42 15.89
C VAL A 141 0.53 8.65 17.32
N PHE A 142 0.66 7.68 18.23
CA PHE A 142 0.18 7.85 19.62
C PHE A 142 1.08 8.78 20.45
N PHE A 143 2.30 9.03 19.99
CA PHE A 143 3.28 9.89 20.63
C PHE A 143 3.48 11.20 19.85
N GLU A 144 2.56 11.50 18.93
CA GLU A 144 2.60 12.69 18.09
C GLU A 144 2.26 13.93 18.96
N LYS A 145 3.25 14.82 19.12
CA LYS A 145 3.07 16.14 19.76
C LYS A 145 2.22 17.07 18.89
N SER A 146 1.83 18.22 19.43
CA SER A 146 1.12 19.22 18.64
C SER A 146 2.00 19.78 17.51
N GLN A 147 1.42 20.16 16.37
CA GLN A 147 2.19 20.64 15.19
C GLN A 147 3.16 21.80 15.52
N ASN A 148 2.85 22.61 16.54
CA ASN A 148 3.68 23.76 16.94
C ASN A 148 4.92 23.34 17.75
N GLU A 149 4.91 22.15 18.36
CA GLU A 149 6.00 21.60 19.17
C GLU A 149 6.83 20.58 18.38
N GLN A 150 6.35 20.19 17.20
CA GLN A 150 6.98 19.22 16.34
C GLN A 150 7.97 19.90 15.41
N ILE A 151 9.18 19.36 15.38
CA ILE A 151 10.16 19.80 14.39
C ILE A 151 9.76 19.23 13.02
N LYS A 152 9.20 18.01 12.97
CA LYS A 152 8.75 17.35 11.73
C LYS A 152 7.61 16.32 11.93
N PRO A 153 6.75 16.03 10.93
CA PRO A 153 5.73 14.97 10.98
C PRO A 153 6.30 13.55 11.18
N HIS A 154 6.29 13.01 12.40
CA HIS A 154 7.07 11.81 12.76
C HIS A 154 6.69 10.50 12.04
N HIS A 155 5.46 10.41 11.52
CA HIS A 155 4.92 9.15 11.01
C HIS A 155 5.67 8.61 9.77
N ASN A 156 6.40 9.47 9.05
CA ASN A 156 7.15 9.08 7.85
C ASN A 156 8.68 9.05 8.03
N PHE A 157 9.27 9.80 8.96
CA PHE A 157 10.75 9.86 9.10
C PHE A 157 11.38 8.65 9.78
N LEU A 158 10.60 7.90 10.57
CA LEU A 158 11.06 6.62 11.12
C LEU A 158 10.75 5.45 10.18
N THR A 159 10.38 5.71 8.93
CA THR A 159 10.09 4.68 7.92
C THR A 159 11.11 4.74 6.78
N PRO A 160 11.22 3.71 5.93
CA PRO A 160 12.07 3.75 4.74
C PRO A 160 11.86 4.98 3.83
N ALA A 161 10.71 5.66 3.89
CA ALA A 161 10.46 6.90 3.16
C ALA A 161 11.49 7.99 3.43
N VAL A 162 12.13 8.03 4.60
CA VAL A 162 13.19 9.01 4.94
C VAL A 162 14.36 8.97 3.96
N PHE A 163 14.64 7.81 3.36
CA PHE A 163 15.72 7.64 2.37
C PHE A 163 15.39 8.26 0.99
N ALA A 164 14.22 8.88 0.83
CA ALA A 164 13.94 9.78 -0.27
C ALA A 164 14.81 11.04 -0.18
N MET A 165 15.09 11.52 1.03
CA MET A 165 15.75 12.80 1.29
C MET A 165 17.28 12.73 1.17
N ARG A 166 17.93 13.83 0.78
CA ARG A 166 19.41 13.92 0.74
C ARG A 166 20.03 13.94 2.13
N ASP A 167 19.35 14.56 3.08
CA ASP A 167 19.78 14.76 4.47
C ASP A 167 19.19 13.68 5.41
N ALA A 168 18.80 12.52 4.88
CA ALA A 168 18.09 11.46 5.58
C ALA A 168 18.70 11.08 6.94
N GLY A 169 20.03 11.03 7.04
CA GLY A 169 20.71 10.71 8.30
C GLY A 169 20.49 11.76 9.40
N SER A 170 20.55 13.03 9.04
CA SER A 170 20.30 14.13 9.99
C SER A 170 18.82 14.21 10.38
N THR A 171 17.92 14.01 9.41
CA THR A 171 16.47 13.98 9.64
C THR A 171 16.05 12.79 10.49
N LEU A 172 16.61 11.61 10.25
CA LEU A 172 16.38 10.42 11.07
C LEU A 172 16.91 10.61 12.50
N SER A 173 18.12 11.18 12.65
CA SER A 173 18.68 11.45 13.97
C SER A 173 17.85 12.48 14.75
N ALA A 174 17.37 13.54 14.08
CA ALA A 174 16.47 14.51 14.67
C ALA A 174 15.17 13.85 15.14
N ALA A 175 14.51 13.08 14.27
CA ALA A 175 13.27 12.38 14.59
C ALA A 175 13.44 11.40 15.77
N LEU A 176 14.57 10.69 15.86
CA LEU A 176 14.84 9.79 17.00
C LEU A 176 15.03 10.54 18.32
N ARG A 177 15.58 11.76 18.31
CA ARG A 177 15.79 12.57 19.53
C ARG A 177 14.51 13.20 20.08
N GLU A 178 13.44 13.26 19.29
CA GLU A 178 12.17 13.85 19.71
C GLU A 178 11.35 12.94 20.64
N PHE A 179 11.63 11.64 20.60
CA PHE A 179 11.01 10.62 21.42
C PHE A 179 11.84 10.30 22.66
N SER A 180 11.15 10.05 23.76
CA SER A 180 11.74 9.46 24.95
C SER A 180 12.15 8.00 24.72
N ALA A 181 13.03 7.48 25.58
CA ALA A 181 13.55 6.11 25.44
C ALA A 181 12.45 5.04 25.46
N TRP A 182 11.37 5.24 26.23
CA TRP A 182 10.27 4.28 26.31
C TRP A 182 9.37 4.32 25.05
N GLU A 183 9.10 5.52 24.50
CA GLU A 183 8.36 5.69 23.24
C GLU A 183 9.13 5.01 22.09
N LEU A 184 10.44 5.25 22.02
CA LEU A 184 11.32 4.59 21.06
C LEU A 184 11.28 3.07 21.22
N GLY A 185 11.26 2.55 22.45
CA GLY A 185 11.14 1.12 22.71
C GLY A 185 9.88 0.52 22.08
N ILE A 186 8.72 1.18 22.23
CA ILE A 186 7.44 0.74 21.66
C ILE A 186 7.48 0.84 20.13
N ILE A 187 7.94 1.97 19.58
CA ILE A 187 8.04 2.20 18.13
C ILE A 187 8.95 1.14 17.50
N LEU A 188 10.16 0.93 18.04
CA LEU A 188 11.12 -0.05 17.53
C LEU A 188 10.61 -1.48 17.66
N GLY A 189 9.96 -1.82 18.78
CA GLY A 189 9.31 -3.11 18.96
C GLY A 189 8.24 -3.37 17.90
N GLY A 190 7.39 -2.38 17.63
CA GLY A 190 6.39 -2.44 16.56
C GLY A 190 7.01 -2.60 15.17
N LYS A 191 8.08 -1.85 14.86
CA LYS A 191 8.79 -1.95 13.58
C LYS A 191 9.43 -3.32 13.38
N PHE A 192 10.08 -3.85 14.43
CA PHE A 192 10.66 -5.19 14.38
C PHE A 192 9.59 -6.25 14.12
N PHE A 193 8.46 -6.18 14.85
CA PHE A 193 7.33 -7.08 14.65
C PHE A 193 6.82 -7.05 13.21
N TRP A 194 6.51 -5.87 12.66
CA TRP A 194 5.97 -5.77 11.30
C TRP A 194 6.99 -6.13 10.22
N THR A 195 8.27 -5.87 10.46
CA THR A 195 9.35 -6.31 9.57
C THR A 195 9.45 -7.83 9.55
N ALA A 196 9.36 -8.50 10.70
CA ALA A 196 9.33 -9.96 10.79
C ALA A 196 8.10 -10.54 10.09
N VAL A 197 6.91 -9.96 10.30
CA VAL A 197 5.67 -10.35 9.60
C VAL A 197 5.83 -10.20 8.10
N PHE A 198 6.41 -9.10 7.62
CA PHE A 198 6.66 -8.87 6.19
C PHE A 198 7.56 -9.97 5.58
N PHE A 199 8.71 -10.27 6.18
CA PHE A 199 9.60 -11.32 5.66
C PHE A 199 8.97 -12.72 5.72
N MET A 200 8.23 -13.03 6.79
CA MET A 200 7.49 -14.30 6.89
C MET A 200 6.37 -14.39 5.87
N ALA A 201 5.67 -13.29 5.59
CA ALA A 201 4.64 -13.23 4.56
C ALA A 201 5.20 -13.39 3.15
N MET A 202 6.38 -12.82 2.85
CA MET A 202 7.09 -13.06 1.60
C MET A 202 7.44 -14.54 1.43
N MET A 203 8.01 -15.17 2.47
CA MET A 203 8.32 -16.59 2.46
C MET A 203 7.06 -17.44 2.28
N GLY A 204 6.01 -17.15 3.03
CA GLY A 204 4.71 -17.83 2.92
C GLY A 204 4.09 -17.70 1.54
N SER A 205 4.21 -16.54 0.90
CA SER A 205 3.76 -16.32 -0.48
C SER A 205 4.50 -17.24 -1.46
N ILE A 206 5.83 -17.34 -1.34
CA ILE A 206 6.65 -18.23 -2.18
C ILE A 206 6.25 -19.69 -1.95
N LEU A 207 6.08 -20.10 -0.69
CA LEU A 207 5.72 -21.48 -0.34
C LEU A 207 4.33 -21.86 -0.82
N VAL A 208 3.35 -20.97 -0.68
CA VAL A 208 1.97 -21.19 -1.14
C VAL A 208 1.90 -21.37 -2.65
N LEU A 209 2.74 -20.66 -3.42
CA LEU A 209 2.83 -20.85 -4.87
C LEU A 209 3.56 -22.14 -5.27
N ARG A 210 4.53 -22.60 -4.47
CA ARG A 210 5.29 -23.84 -4.74
C ARG A 210 4.54 -25.11 -4.32
N LEU A 211 3.83 -25.06 -3.20
CA LEU A 211 3.11 -26.19 -2.64
C LEU A 211 1.75 -26.31 -3.35
N ARG A 212 1.69 -27.15 -4.39
CA ARG A 212 0.52 -27.35 -5.27
C ARG A 212 -0.80 -27.65 -4.55
N TYR A 213 -0.78 -28.08 -3.28
CA TYR A 213 -1.96 -28.50 -2.53
C TYR A 213 -3.00 -27.40 -2.33
N ASN A 214 -2.64 -26.11 -2.41
CA ASN A 214 -3.56 -24.96 -2.31
C ASN A 214 -3.26 -23.84 -3.32
N GLY A 215 -2.67 -24.17 -4.47
CA GLY A 215 -2.08 -23.17 -5.37
C GLY A 215 -3.04 -22.07 -5.82
N VAL A 216 -4.30 -22.41 -6.14
CA VAL A 216 -5.27 -21.43 -6.66
C VAL A 216 -5.83 -20.52 -5.57
N GLN A 217 -6.20 -21.08 -4.41
CA GLN A 217 -6.66 -20.28 -3.26
C GLN A 217 -5.54 -19.38 -2.74
N GLY A 218 -4.33 -19.91 -2.71
CA GLY A 218 -3.12 -19.19 -2.35
C GLY A 218 -2.83 -18.02 -3.28
N LEU A 219 -2.87 -18.27 -4.60
CA LEU A 219 -2.75 -17.24 -5.62
C LEU A 219 -3.83 -16.17 -5.48
N PHE A 220 -5.08 -16.56 -5.20
CA PHE A 220 -6.19 -15.64 -4.98
C PHE A 220 -5.92 -14.69 -3.79
N ILE A 221 -5.46 -15.22 -2.64
CA ILE A 221 -5.08 -14.41 -1.47
C ILE A 221 -3.94 -13.46 -1.83
N LEU A 222 -2.91 -13.95 -2.52
CA LEU A 222 -1.76 -13.14 -2.93
C LEU A 222 -2.20 -12.01 -3.87
N CYS A 223 -3.06 -12.29 -4.84
CA CYS A 223 -3.59 -11.29 -5.77
C CYS A 223 -4.36 -10.18 -5.05
N ILE A 224 -5.18 -10.52 -4.05
CA ILE A 224 -5.90 -9.53 -3.24
C ILE A 224 -4.92 -8.67 -2.42
N ALA A 225 -3.92 -9.30 -1.79
CA ALA A 225 -2.92 -8.57 -1.02
C ALA A 225 -2.12 -7.60 -1.91
N LEU A 226 -1.61 -8.10 -3.04
CA LEU A 226 -0.87 -7.28 -4.02
C LEU A 226 -1.73 -6.16 -4.58
N TYR A 227 -3.01 -6.41 -4.84
CA TYR A 227 -3.93 -5.37 -5.30
C TYR A 227 -4.03 -4.20 -4.31
N PHE A 228 -4.28 -4.49 -3.03
CA PHE A 228 -4.41 -3.42 -2.04
C PHE A 228 -3.09 -2.69 -1.82
N ILE A 229 -1.97 -3.42 -1.84
CA ILE A 229 -0.62 -2.84 -1.79
C ILE A 229 -0.45 -1.89 -2.98
N SER A 230 -0.66 -2.35 -4.21
CA SER A 230 -0.49 -1.56 -5.42
C SER A 230 -1.39 -0.33 -5.44
N VAL A 231 -2.70 -0.48 -5.21
CA VAL A 231 -3.63 0.67 -5.22
C VAL A 231 -3.22 1.69 -4.17
N THR A 232 -2.88 1.27 -2.95
CA THR A 232 -2.45 2.19 -1.90
C THR A 232 -1.20 2.98 -2.31
N ILE A 233 -0.20 2.30 -2.85
CA ILE A 233 1.10 2.91 -3.16
C ILE A 233 1.00 3.81 -4.40
N PHE A 234 0.34 3.36 -5.47
CA PHE A 234 0.19 4.15 -6.69
C PHE A 234 -0.67 5.40 -6.50
N VAL A 235 -1.60 5.38 -5.55
CA VAL A 235 -2.51 6.51 -5.31
C VAL A 235 -1.94 7.48 -4.27
N THR A 236 -1.22 6.98 -3.26
CA THR A 236 -0.80 7.82 -2.11
C THR A 236 0.70 8.03 -1.97
N ALA A 237 1.55 7.25 -2.65
CA ALA A 237 3.01 7.30 -2.51
C ALA A 237 3.45 7.37 -1.03
N TYR A 238 4.16 8.42 -0.60
CA TYR A 238 4.60 8.58 0.79
C TYR A 238 3.49 8.98 1.77
N GLY A 239 2.29 9.28 1.29
CA GLY A 239 1.08 9.40 2.12
C GLY A 239 0.58 8.05 2.67
N ALA A 240 1.22 6.94 2.28
CA ALA A 240 0.88 5.59 2.71
C ALA A 240 1.25 5.29 4.17
N GLY A 241 0.47 5.82 5.11
CA GLY A 241 0.61 5.54 6.54
C GLY A 241 0.06 4.16 6.96
N ALA A 242 0.36 3.74 8.19
CA ALA A 242 -0.06 2.43 8.74
C ALA A 242 -1.59 2.18 8.66
N ARG A 243 -2.41 3.25 8.73
CA ARG A 243 -3.87 3.17 8.58
C ARG A 243 -4.32 2.65 7.21
N LEU A 244 -3.51 2.78 6.18
CA LEU A 244 -3.82 2.26 4.85
C LEU A 244 -3.46 0.77 4.72
N ARG A 245 -2.72 0.20 5.69
CA ARG A 245 -2.41 -1.24 5.72
C ARG A 245 -3.58 -2.09 6.25
N TYR A 246 -4.61 -1.53 6.90
CA TYR A 246 -5.71 -2.33 7.47
C TYR A 246 -6.32 -3.37 6.51
N PRO A 247 -6.59 -3.07 5.22
CA PRO A 247 -7.11 -4.07 4.29
C PRO A 247 -6.09 -5.16 3.91
N ILE A 248 -4.80 -4.90 4.10
CA ILE A 248 -3.68 -5.78 3.73
C ILE A 248 -3.30 -6.70 4.90
N THR A 249 -3.42 -6.20 6.13
CA THR A 249 -2.97 -6.86 7.36
C THR A 249 -3.46 -8.31 7.52
N PRO A 250 -4.76 -8.64 7.36
CA PRO A 250 -5.21 -10.02 7.53
C PRO A 250 -4.51 -10.99 6.57
N TYR A 251 -4.32 -10.57 5.30
CA TYR A 251 -3.65 -11.39 4.30
C TYR A 251 -2.16 -11.55 4.60
N MET A 252 -1.48 -10.48 5.05
CA MET A 252 -0.09 -10.57 5.50
C MET A 252 0.07 -11.54 6.67
N ILE A 253 -0.82 -11.50 7.66
CA ILE A 253 -0.78 -12.39 8.83
C ILE A 253 -1.00 -13.84 8.41
N ILE A 254 -1.99 -14.11 7.53
CA ILE A 254 -2.24 -15.46 7.00
C ILE A 254 -0.98 -15.98 6.30
N LEU A 255 -0.41 -15.20 5.38
CA LEU A 255 0.80 -15.57 4.64
C LEU A 255 2.00 -15.76 5.60
N ALA A 256 2.15 -14.90 6.60
CA ALA A 256 3.20 -15.01 7.60
C ALA A 256 3.06 -16.29 8.44
N ALA A 257 1.85 -16.67 8.83
CA ALA A 257 1.59 -17.92 9.55
C ALA A 257 1.97 -19.15 8.71
N PHE A 258 1.72 -19.13 7.40
CA PHE A 258 2.19 -20.17 6.48
C PHE A 258 3.73 -20.24 6.42
N GLY A 259 4.41 -19.09 6.33
CA GLY A 259 5.88 -19.01 6.37
C GLY A 259 6.45 -19.55 7.68
N MET A 260 5.87 -19.17 8.81
CA MET A 260 6.29 -19.59 10.14
C MET A 260 6.09 -21.09 10.38
N LYS A 261 4.94 -21.65 9.95
CA LYS A 261 4.66 -23.09 10.03
C LYS A 261 5.74 -23.92 9.36
N TRP A 262 6.21 -23.49 8.18
CA TRP A 262 7.27 -24.18 7.45
C TRP A 262 8.59 -24.22 8.22
N PHE A 263 9.00 -23.09 8.82
CA PHE A 263 10.19 -23.05 9.66
C PHE A 263 10.07 -23.97 10.87
N TYR A 264 8.92 -23.96 11.54
CA TYR A 264 8.66 -24.83 12.68
C TYR A 264 8.76 -26.31 12.32
N GLU A 265 8.11 -26.73 11.22
CA GLU A 265 8.17 -28.11 10.75
C GLU A 265 9.58 -28.54 10.34
N LYS A 266 10.34 -27.64 9.70
CA LYS A 266 11.74 -27.89 9.32
C LYS A 266 12.65 -28.03 10.54
N ALA A 267 12.51 -27.14 11.53
CA ALA A 267 13.28 -27.20 12.77
C ALA A 267 12.99 -28.51 13.54
N ARG A 268 11.71 -28.89 13.64
CA ARG A 268 11.30 -30.13 14.32
C ARG A 268 11.91 -31.38 13.68
N LYS A 269 11.90 -31.48 12.34
CA LYS A 269 12.51 -32.62 11.63
C LYS A 269 14.01 -32.71 11.90
N SER A 270 14.71 -31.58 11.84
CA SER A 270 16.16 -31.54 12.12
C SER A 270 16.52 -31.99 13.52
N SER A 271 15.65 -31.78 14.53
CA SER A 271 15.88 -32.27 15.89
C SER A 271 15.62 -33.77 16.04
N SER A 272 14.74 -34.37 15.22
CA SER A 272 14.48 -35.81 15.24
C SER A 272 15.65 -36.61 14.66
N ASP A 273 16.29 -36.10 13.60
CA ASP A 273 17.41 -36.78 12.91
C ASP A 273 18.71 -36.82 13.75
N VAL A 274 18.85 -35.99 14.78
CA VAL A 274 20.02 -35.98 15.68
C VAL A 274 19.94 -37.06 16.76
N HIS A 275 18.74 -37.59 17.03
CA HIS A 275 18.50 -38.58 18.08
C HIS A 275 18.27 -40.01 17.54
N SER A 276 18.38 -40.20 16.23
CA SER A 276 18.34 -41.51 15.54
C SER A 276 19.74 -41.95 15.13
#